data_AF-A0A0F9L3T2-F1
#
_entry.id   AF-A0A0F9L3T2-F1
#
_cell.length_a   1.000
_cell.length_b   1.000
_cell.length_c   1.000
_cell.angle_alpha   90.00
_cell.angle_beta   90.00
_cell.angle_gamma   90.00
#
_symmetry.space_group_name_H-M   'P 1'
#
loop_
_entity.id
_entity.type
_entity.pdbx_description
1 polymer ?
#
loop_
_entity_poly.entity_id
_entity_poly.type
_entity_poly.pdbx_seq_one_letter_code
_entity_poly.pdbx_strand_id
1 'polypeptide(L)'
;MSKEPSPILVQDDKEDGWVVYPSDNAYAYVAALPRGDNGVVHVESSVLATVQGWWYTKAQEKVNEFLEALDIPWAELEFDGRAAIDEEAPALSERLARVSTYMVRVGRERARVDSELYLARAALEHAVQRRISQDESKMTIAAKTAAHISGDKRLRNAKIDVMEGEAFKRALDGVSEVLDIIWKTTSRVLAVRLREPVE
;
A
#
# COMPACT_ATOMS: atom_id res chain seq x y z
N MET A 1 -15.01 17.69 31.57
CA MET A 1 -14.39 17.65 30.23
C MET A 1 -14.00 16.21 29.96
N SER A 2 -14.68 15.49 29.07
CA SER A 2 -14.20 14.17 28.66
C SER A 2 -12.85 14.37 27.97
N LYS A 3 -11.77 13.83 28.55
CA LYS A 3 -10.49 13.79 27.85
C LYS A 3 -10.72 12.97 26.59
N GLU A 4 -10.50 13.59 25.43
CA GLU A 4 -10.44 12.84 24.18
C GLU A 4 -9.41 11.71 24.34
N PRO A 5 -9.68 10.50 23.82
CA PRO A 5 -8.74 9.40 23.95
C PRO A 5 -7.40 9.78 23.30
N SER A 6 -6.27 9.41 23.90
CA SER A 6 -4.94 9.70 23.36
C SER A 6 -4.47 8.58 22.45
N PRO A 7 -3.74 8.87 21.34
CA PRO A 7 -3.13 7.84 20.52
C PRO A 7 -2.27 6.88 21.32
N ILE A 8 -2.20 5.64 20.84
CA ILE A 8 -1.46 4.56 21.46
C ILE A 8 -0.26 4.26 20.57
N LEU A 9 0.93 4.30 21.15
CA LEU A 9 2.12 3.78 20.49
C LEU A 9 2.11 2.26 20.62
N VAL A 10 2.27 1.57 19.51
CA VAL A 10 2.37 0.13 19.44
C VAL A 10 3.71 -0.22 18.83
N GLN A 11 4.40 -1.23 19.34
CA GLN A 11 5.65 -1.72 18.76
C GLN A 11 5.55 -3.23 18.61
N ASP A 12 5.93 -3.75 17.44
CA ASP A 12 6.04 -5.20 17.27
C ASP A 12 7.37 -5.75 17.83
N ASP A 13 7.49 -7.07 17.79
CA ASP A 13 8.69 -7.84 18.10
C ASP A 13 9.86 -7.62 17.12
N LYS A 14 9.63 -6.93 15.99
CA LYS A 14 10.68 -6.50 15.05
C LYS A 14 11.12 -5.06 15.28
N GLU A 15 10.67 -4.46 16.37
CA GLU A 15 10.87 -3.06 16.74
C GLU A 15 10.21 -2.03 15.80
N ASP A 16 9.36 -2.46 14.87
CA ASP A 16 8.60 -1.53 14.03
C ASP A 16 7.51 -0.84 14.86
N GLY A 17 7.63 0.50 14.93
CA GLY A 17 6.76 1.36 15.73
C GLY A 17 5.57 1.90 14.94
N TRP A 18 4.38 1.75 15.51
CA TRP A 18 3.10 2.18 14.96
C TRP A 18 2.40 3.15 15.92
N VAL A 19 1.52 3.98 15.37
CA VAL A 19 0.65 4.86 16.14
C VAL A 19 -0.79 4.49 15.81
N VAL A 20 -1.57 4.11 16.82
CA VAL A 20 -2.99 3.80 16.71
C VAL A 20 -3.79 4.95 17.28
N TYR A 21 -4.55 5.64 16.44
CA TYR A 21 -5.34 6.82 16.77
C TYR A 21 -6.74 6.43 17.28
N PRO A 22 -7.40 7.26 18.11
CA PRO A 22 -8.74 7.01 18.64
C PRO A 22 -9.82 6.70 17.59
N SER A 23 -9.64 7.24 16.39
CA SER A 23 -10.52 7.02 15.24
C SER A 23 -10.30 5.70 14.52
N ASP A 24 -9.21 5.00 14.84
CA ASP A 24 -8.84 3.76 14.17
C ASP A 24 -9.66 2.62 14.76
N ASN A 25 -10.13 1.72 13.90
CA ASN A 25 -10.95 0.61 14.33
C ASN A 25 -10.23 -0.31 15.33
N ALA A 26 -8.90 -0.41 15.20
CA ALA A 26 -8.05 -1.15 16.13
C ALA A 26 -7.84 -0.46 17.48
N TYR A 27 -8.26 0.79 17.65
CA TYR A 27 -8.00 1.55 18.89
C TYR A 27 -8.60 0.89 20.11
N ALA A 28 -9.86 0.44 20.04
CA ALA A 28 -10.51 -0.21 21.18
C ALA A 28 -9.81 -1.50 21.59
N TYR A 29 -9.35 -2.29 20.61
CA TYR A 29 -8.60 -3.51 20.84
C TYR A 29 -7.23 -3.22 21.47
N VAL A 30 -6.47 -2.31 20.87
CA VAL A 30 -5.13 -1.92 21.33
C VAL A 30 -5.19 -1.22 22.69
N ALA A 31 -6.23 -0.45 22.97
CA ALA A 31 -6.45 0.21 24.27
C ALA A 31 -6.68 -0.77 25.42
N ALA A 32 -7.16 -1.99 25.12
CA ALA A 32 -7.37 -3.03 26.11
C ALA A 32 -6.09 -3.83 26.42
N LEU A 33 -5.02 -3.66 25.63
CA LEU A 33 -3.76 -4.37 25.83
C LEU A 33 -2.91 -3.72 26.93
N PRO A 34 -2.11 -4.50 27.67
CA PRO A 34 -1.22 -3.97 28.69
C PRO A 34 -0.16 -3.05 28.06
N ARG A 35 0.11 -1.92 28.73
CA ARG A 35 1.16 -0.98 28.33
C ARG A 35 2.45 -1.31 29.08
N GLY A 36 3.58 -1.25 28.39
CA GLY A 36 4.89 -1.32 29.02
C GLY A 36 5.19 -0.06 29.85
N ASP A 37 6.29 -0.09 30.60
CA ASP A 37 6.73 1.01 31.47
C ASP A 37 7.05 2.31 30.70
N ASN A 38 7.34 2.19 29.41
CA ASN A 38 7.54 3.30 28.46
C ASN A 38 6.22 3.87 27.89
N GLY A 39 5.06 3.32 28.28
CA GLY A 39 3.75 3.69 27.74
C GLY A 39 3.45 3.14 26.34
N VAL A 40 4.32 2.30 25.78
CA VAL A 40 4.17 1.63 24.49
C VAL A 40 3.47 0.28 24.72
N VAL A 41 2.53 -0.07 23.84
CA VAL A 41 1.93 -1.40 23.80
C VAL A 41 2.81 -2.28 22.94
N HIS A 42 3.39 -3.32 23.54
CA HIS A 42 4.16 -4.32 22.80
C HIS A 42 3.23 -5.46 22.37
N VAL A 43 3.21 -5.77 21.08
CA VAL A 43 2.39 -6.86 20.51
C VAL A 43 3.23 -7.75 19.60
N GLU A 44 2.84 -9.00 19.43
CA GLU A 44 3.46 -9.85 18.41
C GLU A 44 3.17 -9.31 17.01
N SER A 45 4.10 -9.48 16.06
CA SER A 45 3.92 -9.15 14.63
C SER A 45 2.62 -9.73 14.06
N SER A 46 2.17 -10.89 14.54
CA SER A 46 0.93 -11.55 14.14
C SER A 46 -0.33 -10.76 14.56
N VAL A 47 -0.26 -10.10 15.71
CA VAL A 47 -1.30 -9.21 16.26
C VAL A 47 -1.22 -7.85 15.59
N LEU A 48 -0.01 -7.36 15.30
CA LEU A 48 0.14 -6.15 14.49
C LEU A 48 -0.25 -6.38 13.03
N ALA A 49 -0.16 -7.58 12.49
CA ALA A 49 -0.70 -7.94 11.18
C ALA A 49 -2.23 -7.91 11.16
N THR A 50 -2.90 -8.24 12.28
CA THR A 50 -4.36 -8.05 12.41
C THR A 50 -4.74 -6.58 12.62
N VAL A 51 -3.84 -5.73 13.14
CA VAL A 51 -4.00 -4.27 13.27
C VAL A 51 -3.64 -3.52 11.96
N GLN A 52 -2.58 -3.92 11.25
CA GLN A 52 -2.22 -3.50 9.88
C GLN A 52 -3.30 -3.93 8.88
N GLY A 53 -4.00 -5.02 9.18
CA GLY A 53 -5.07 -5.57 8.36
C GLY A 53 -6.36 -4.76 8.35
N TRP A 54 -6.51 -3.75 9.20
CA TRP A 54 -7.66 -2.85 9.12
C TRP A 54 -7.26 -1.62 8.32
N TRP A 55 -7.22 -1.85 7.01
CA TRP A 55 -7.64 -0.85 6.04
C TRP A 55 -8.87 -0.18 6.64
N TYR A 56 -8.89 1.14 6.76
CA TYR A 56 -10.16 1.83 6.87
C TYR A 56 -10.99 1.25 5.72
N THR A 57 -12.16 0.66 5.94
CA THR A 57 -12.85 -0.18 4.92
C THR A 57 -12.94 0.54 3.57
N LYS A 58 -13.06 1.87 3.63
CA LYS A 58 -13.00 2.81 2.50
C LYS A 58 -11.69 2.83 1.72
N ALA A 59 -10.53 2.63 2.34
CA ALA A 59 -9.25 2.53 1.64
C ALA A 59 -9.22 1.28 0.76
N GLN A 60 -9.85 0.18 1.19
CA GLN A 60 -9.90 -1.05 0.38
C GLN A 60 -10.86 -0.89 -0.78
N GLU A 61 -12.03 -0.33 -0.51
CA GLU A 61 -12.99 0.08 -1.54
C GLU A 61 -12.33 1.02 -2.56
N LYS A 62 -11.64 2.07 -2.11
CA LYS A 62 -10.92 3.01 -2.98
C LYS A 62 -9.83 2.35 -3.82
N VAL A 63 -9.04 1.45 -3.24
CA VAL A 63 -8.03 0.70 -4.00
C VAL A 63 -8.69 -0.18 -5.05
N ASN A 64 -9.77 -0.88 -4.70
CA ASN A 64 -10.51 -1.69 -5.67
C ASN A 64 -11.09 -0.83 -6.80
N GLU A 65 -11.76 0.28 -6.48
CA GLU A 65 -12.28 1.25 -7.46
C GLU A 65 -11.16 1.77 -8.38
N PHE A 66 -9.99 2.08 -7.80
CA PHE A 66 -8.84 2.54 -8.55
C PHE A 66 -8.25 1.46 -9.47
N LEU A 67 -8.15 0.22 -9.00
CA LEU A 67 -7.69 -0.91 -9.80
C LEU A 67 -8.68 -1.26 -10.91
N GLU A 68 -9.99 -1.21 -10.62
CA GLU A 68 -11.05 -1.38 -11.63
C GLU A 68 -10.97 -0.28 -12.70
N ALA A 69 -10.65 0.96 -12.33
CA ALA A 69 -10.45 2.06 -13.27
C ALA A 69 -9.22 1.89 -14.18
N LEU A 70 -8.27 1.01 -13.85
CA LEU A 70 -7.19 0.62 -14.76
C LEU A 70 -7.72 -0.19 -15.95
N ASP A 71 -8.92 -0.79 -15.83
CA ASP A 71 -9.63 -1.50 -16.89
C ASP A 71 -8.72 -2.50 -17.61
N ILE A 72 -8.02 -3.32 -16.82
CA ILE A 72 -7.10 -4.32 -17.34
C ILE A 72 -7.94 -5.54 -17.76
N PRO A 73 -7.93 -5.95 -19.04
CA PRO A 73 -8.71 -7.07 -19.53
C PRO A 73 -8.01 -8.38 -19.16
N TRP A 74 -8.04 -8.74 -17.87
CA TRP A 74 -7.30 -9.89 -17.34
C TRP A 74 -7.57 -11.18 -18.10
N ALA A 75 -8.83 -11.44 -18.46
CA ALA A 75 -9.22 -12.62 -19.24
C ALA A 75 -8.55 -12.70 -20.63
N GLU A 76 -8.22 -11.55 -21.24
CA GLU A 76 -7.53 -11.51 -22.54
C GLU A 76 -6.01 -11.60 -22.39
N LEU A 77 -5.47 -11.17 -21.24
CA LEU A 77 -4.03 -11.18 -20.99
C LEU A 77 -3.57 -12.52 -20.41
N GLU A 78 -4.41 -13.14 -19.57
CA GLU A 78 -4.13 -14.42 -18.93
C GLU A 78 -3.88 -15.51 -19.95
N PHE A 79 -2.79 -16.23 -19.70
CA PHE A 79 -2.35 -17.30 -20.55
C PHE A 79 -2.97 -18.60 -20.03
N ASP A 80 -3.98 -19.12 -20.71
CA ASP A 80 -4.46 -20.45 -20.40
C ASP A 80 -3.39 -21.48 -20.85
N GLY A 81 -3.23 -22.58 -20.11
CA GLY A 81 -2.19 -23.57 -20.43
C GLY A 81 -2.34 -24.24 -21.81
N ARG A 82 -3.49 -24.07 -22.50
CA ARG A 82 -3.74 -24.59 -23.85
C ARG A 82 -3.27 -23.61 -24.93
N ALA A 83 -3.36 -22.30 -24.67
CA ALA A 83 -2.80 -21.24 -25.50
C ALA A 83 -1.29 -21.41 -25.73
N ALA A 84 -0.59 -22.04 -24.78
CA ALA A 84 0.82 -22.43 -24.92
C ALA A 84 1.09 -23.34 -26.13
N ILE A 85 0.09 -24.15 -26.47
CA ILE A 85 0.17 -25.22 -27.46
C ILE A 85 -0.44 -24.74 -28.77
N ASP A 86 -1.57 -24.05 -28.71
CA ASP A 86 -2.42 -23.77 -29.88
C ASP A 86 -2.20 -22.38 -30.51
N GLU A 87 -1.65 -21.40 -29.78
CA GLU A 87 -1.49 -20.05 -30.35
C GLU A 87 -0.28 -19.93 -31.30
N GLU A 88 -0.53 -19.34 -32.47
CA GLU A 88 0.50 -19.02 -33.45
C GLU A 88 1.33 -17.78 -33.04
N ALA A 89 2.54 -17.67 -33.59
CA ALA A 89 3.47 -16.57 -33.29
C ALA A 89 2.89 -15.15 -33.46
N PRO A 90 2.04 -14.84 -34.47
CA PRO A 90 1.42 -13.52 -34.58
C PRO A 90 0.49 -13.18 -33.40
N ALA A 91 -0.33 -14.14 -32.95
CA ALA A 91 -1.25 -13.96 -31.84
C ALA A 91 -0.50 -13.72 -30.51
N LEU A 92 0.55 -14.51 -30.26
CA LEU A 92 1.43 -14.35 -29.11
C LEU A 92 2.15 -12.99 -29.10
N SER A 93 2.55 -12.50 -30.28
CA SER A 93 3.20 -11.19 -30.44
C SER A 93 2.22 -10.05 -30.15
N GLU A 94 0.98 -10.15 -30.62
CA GLU A 94 -0.08 -9.18 -30.32
C GLU A 94 -0.39 -9.15 -28.83
N ARG A 95 -0.52 -10.32 -28.19
CA ARG A 95 -0.73 -10.46 -26.74
C ARG A 95 0.41 -9.78 -25.96
N LEU A 96 1.67 -10.03 -26.32
CA LEU A 96 2.82 -9.35 -25.70
C LEU A 96 2.72 -7.82 -25.79
N ALA A 97 2.36 -7.29 -26.96
CA ALA A 97 2.19 -5.85 -27.15
C ALA A 97 1.08 -5.27 -26.26
N ARG A 98 -0.04 -6.00 -26.10
CA ARG A 98 -1.13 -5.63 -25.18
C ARG A 98 -0.64 -5.64 -23.73
N VAL A 99 0.03 -6.71 -23.28
CA VAL A 99 0.60 -6.78 -21.91
C VAL A 99 1.55 -5.62 -21.66
N SER A 100 2.47 -5.32 -22.58
CA SER A 100 3.39 -4.19 -22.47
C SER A 100 2.68 -2.84 -22.39
N THR A 101 1.57 -2.66 -23.10
CA THR A 101 0.75 -1.45 -23.01
C THR A 101 0.21 -1.25 -21.58
N TYR A 102 -0.31 -2.30 -20.96
CA TYR A 102 -0.81 -2.24 -19.58
C TYR A 102 0.32 -2.09 -18.56
N MET A 103 1.49 -2.71 -18.77
CA MET A 103 2.68 -2.47 -17.93
C MET A 103 3.08 -0.99 -17.92
N VAL A 104 3.07 -0.33 -19.09
CA VAL A 104 3.36 1.11 -19.18
C VAL A 104 2.29 1.94 -18.48
N ARG A 105 1.01 1.61 -18.64
CA ARG A 105 -0.11 2.30 -17.96
C ARG A 105 0.02 2.21 -16.44
N VAL A 106 0.21 1.00 -15.92
CA VAL A 106 0.41 0.74 -14.48
C VAL A 106 1.66 1.47 -13.97
N GLY A 107 2.76 1.43 -14.72
CA GLY A 107 3.99 2.15 -14.37
C GLY A 107 3.81 3.66 -14.28
N ARG A 108 3.01 4.27 -15.16
CA ARG A 108 2.67 5.71 -15.09
C ARG A 108 1.85 6.05 -13.85
N GLU A 109 0.82 5.25 -13.56
CA GLU A 109 0.00 5.46 -12.36
C GLU A 109 0.83 5.29 -11.09
N ARG A 110 1.72 4.30 -11.05
CA ARG A 110 2.64 4.12 -9.93
C ARG A 110 3.54 5.34 -9.73
N ALA A 111 4.14 5.86 -10.80
CA ALA A 111 4.98 7.05 -10.72
C ALA A 111 4.22 8.28 -10.22
N ARG A 112 2.94 8.43 -10.61
CA ARG A 112 2.05 9.47 -10.12
C ARG A 112 1.81 9.33 -8.61
N VAL A 113 1.37 8.14 -8.17
CA VAL A 113 1.13 7.84 -6.76
C VAL A 113 2.38 8.02 -5.91
N ASP A 114 3.54 7.56 -6.39
CA ASP A 114 4.83 7.74 -5.69
C ASP A 114 5.17 9.21 -5.47
N SER A 115 4.93 10.05 -6.49
CA SER A 115 5.19 11.49 -6.41
C SER A 115 4.24 12.18 -5.43
N GLU A 116 2.94 11.86 -5.51
CA GLU A 116 1.92 12.39 -4.60
C GLU A 116 2.19 11.97 -3.15
N LEU A 117 2.55 10.70 -2.94
CA LEU A 117 2.88 10.15 -1.63
C LEU A 117 4.13 10.82 -1.03
N TYR A 118 5.17 11.03 -1.84
CA TYR A 118 6.38 11.72 -1.40
C TYR A 118 6.07 13.13 -0.91
N LEU A 119 5.32 13.90 -1.70
CA LEU A 119 4.93 15.27 -1.35
C LEU A 119 4.04 15.31 -0.10
N ALA A 120 3.05 14.40 -0.01
CA ALA A 120 2.16 14.32 1.15
C ALA A 120 2.91 13.97 2.43
N ARG A 121 3.84 13.00 2.38
CA ARG A 121 4.70 12.63 3.51
C ARG A 121 5.58 13.80 3.95
N ALA A 122 6.27 14.45 3.01
CA ALA A 122 7.15 15.58 3.32
C ALA A 122 6.37 16.76 3.92
N ALA A 123 5.19 17.08 3.39
CA ALA A 123 4.34 18.14 3.91
C ALA A 123 3.85 17.84 5.34
N LEU A 124 3.42 16.60 5.59
CA LEU A 124 3.00 16.15 6.92
C LEU A 124 4.17 16.20 7.91
N GLU A 125 5.33 15.68 7.53
CA GLU A 125 6.53 15.66 8.37
C GLU A 125 6.97 17.09 8.74
N HIS A 126 7.07 17.99 7.75
CA HIS A 126 7.39 19.40 8.02
C HIS A 126 6.37 20.09 8.93
N ALA A 127 5.07 19.83 8.74
CA ALA A 127 4.02 20.41 9.58
C ALA A 127 4.10 19.91 11.02
N VAL A 128 4.39 18.63 11.22
CA VAL A 128 4.50 18.02 12.54
C VAL A 128 5.81 18.41 13.23
N GLN A 129 6.94 18.40 12.53
CA GLN A 129 8.25 18.74 13.10
C GLN A 129 8.30 20.18 13.64
N ARG A 130 7.65 21.13 12.95
CA ARG A 130 7.49 22.51 13.47
C ARG A 130 6.76 22.54 14.81
N ARG A 131 5.70 21.74 14.98
CA ARG A 131 4.95 21.67 16.25
C ARG A 131 5.76 20.99 17.35
N ILE A 132 6.44 19.90 17.02
CA ILE A 132 7.32 19.19 17.95
C ILE A 132 8.43 20.10 18.48
N SER A 133 9.01 20.95 17.61
CA SER A 133 10.06 21.90 18.02
C SER A 133 9.60 22.96 19.03
N GLN A 134 8.28 23.18 19.13
CA GLN A 134 7.65 24.12 20.07
C GLN A 134 7.07 23.40 21.30
N ASP A 135 7.10 22.07 21.33
CA ASP A 135 6.54 21.25 22.40
C ASP A 135 7.61 20.93 23.46
N GLU A 136 7.48 21.54 24.63
CA GLU A 136 8.37 21.35 25.79
C GLU A 136 8.15 20.04 26.56
N SER A 137 7.18 19.20 26.16
CA SER A 137 6.90 17.94 26.85
C SER A 137 8.10 16.99 26.82
N LYS A 138 8.26 16.17 27.87
CA LYS A 138 9.33 15.16 27.98
C LYS A 138 9.03 13.86 27.19
N MET A 139 8.02 13.90 26.31
CA MET A 139 7.60 12.75 25.51
C MET A 139 8.63 12.43 24.41
N THR A 140 8.65 11.18 23.94
CA THR A 140 9.47 10.78 22.77
C THR A 140 8.99 11.50 21.51
N ILE A 141 9.85 11.65 20.50
CA ILE A 141 9.48 12.29 19.22
C ILE A 141 8.25 11.60 18.61
N ALA A 142 8.22 10.26 18.61
CA ALA A 142 7.08 9.49 18.12
C ALA A 142 5.79 9.78 18.89
N ALA A 143 5.86 9.88 20.22
CA ALA A 143 4.70 10.20 21.05
C ALA A 143 4.19 11.63 20.82
N LYS A 144 5.09 12.60 20.61
CA LYS A 144 4.73 13.99 20.26
C LYS A 144 4.10 14.06 18.87
N THR A 145 4.69 13.40 17.87
CA THR A 145 4.14 13.26 16.51
C THR A 145 2.71 12.74 16.56
N ALA A 146 2.50 11.63 17.27
CA ALA A 146 1.20 11.01 17.46
C ALA A 146 0.19 11.98 18.09
N ALA A 147 0.56 12.63 19.19
CA ALA A 147 -0.30 13.57 19.90
C ALA A 147 -0.70 14.76 19.00
N HIS A 148 0.23 15.34 18.25
CA HIS A 148 -0.06 16.46 17.35
C HIS A 148 -0.93 16.07 16.15
N ILE A 149 -0.65 14.90 15.53
CA ILE A 149 -1.50 14.39 14.44
C ILE A 149 -2.91 14.15 14.98
N SER A 150 -3.03 13.50 16.14
CA SER A 150 -4.34 13.19 16.73
C SER A 150 -5.11 14.41 17.21
N GLY A 151 -4.44 15.46 17.67
CA GLY A 151 -5.11 16.67 18.13
C GLY A 151 -5.66 17.54 16.98
N ASP A 152 -5.24 17.30 15.73
CA ASP A 152 -5.58 18.15 14.59
C ASP A 152 -6.22 17.35 13.45
N LYS A 153 -7.51 17.61 13.19
CA LYS A 153 -8.27 16.96 12.11
C LYS A 153 -7.58 17.05 10.74
N ARG A 154 -6.88 18.15 10.43
CA ARG A 154 -6.19 18.32 9.15
C ARG A 154 -4.99 17.38 9.05
N LEU A 155 -4.21 17.26 10.12
CA LEU A 155 -3.06 16.36 10.17
C LEU A 155 -3.50 14.88 10.16
N ARG A 156 -4.61 14.55 10.83
CA ARG A 156 -5.22 13.21 10.74
C ARG A 156 -5.60 12.88 9.30
N ASN A 157 -6.32 13.77 8.62
CA ASN A 157 -6.71 13.56 7.22
C ASN A 157 -5.49 13.39 6.32
N ALA A 158 -4.47 14.24 6.46
CA ALA A 158 -3.23 14.11 5.69
C ALA A 158 -2.51 12.77 5.96
N LYS A 159 -2.53 12.26 7.20
CA LYS A 159 -1.99 10.94 7.54
C LYS A 159 -2.80 9.81 6.88
N ILE A 160 -4.12 9.94 6.83
CA ILE A 160 -5.01 9.00 6.11
C ILE A 160 -4.65 9.01 4.62
N ASP A 161 -4.51 10.18 4.00
CA ASP A 161 -4.15 10.30 2.58
C ASP A 161 -2.80 9.62 2.28
N VAL A 162 -1.81 9.77 3.17
CA VAL A 162 -0.51 9.06 3.08
C VAL A 162 -0.70 7.55 3.16
N MET A 163 -1.55 7.06 4.06
CA MET A 163 -1.81 5.63 4.21
C MET A 163 -2.56 5.06 2.99
N GLU A 164 -3.54 5.80 2.44
CA GLU A 164 -4.23 5.43 1.21
C GLU A 164 -3.24 5.40 0.02
N GLY A 165 -2.38 6.41 -0.11
CA GLY A 165 -1.30 6.45 -1.11
C GLY A 165 -0.36 5.24 -1.05
N GLU A 166 0.04 4.82 0.15
CA GLU A 166 0.82 3.59 0.33
C GLU A 166 0.08 2.33 -0.10
N ALA A 167 -1.22 2.24 0.19
CA ALA A 167 -2.04 1.11 -0.21
C ALA A 167 -2.17 1.04 -1.75
N PHE A 168 -2.42 2.17 -2.41
CA PHE A 168 -2.44 2.25 -3.87
C PHE A 168 -1.10 1.81 -4.48
N LYS A 169 0.01 2.27 -3.91
CA LYS A 169 1.35 1.87 -4.37
C LYS A 169 1.54 0.35 -4.29
N ARG A 170 1.26 -0.26 -3.12
CA ARG A 170 1.40 -1.71 -2.95
C ARG A 170 0.53 -2.50 -3.91
N ALA A 171 -0.70 -2.03 -4.15
CA ALA A 171 -1.60 -2.64 -5.12
C ALA A 171 -1.04 -2.59 -6.56
N LEU A 172 -0.52 -1.42 -6.97
CA LEU A 172 0.13 -1.24 -8.28
C LEU A 172 1.42 -2.06 -8.44
N ASP A 173 2.17 -2.26 -7.35
CA ASP A 173 3.33 -3.15 -7.33
C ASP A 173 2.91 -4.61 -7.62
N GLY A 174 1.87 -5.10 -6.93
CA GLY A 174 1.33 -6.44 -7.19
C GLY A 174 0.79 -6.62 -8.62
N VAL A 175 0.07 -5.63 -9.15
CA VAL A 175 -0.40 -5.63 -10.54
C VAL A 175 0.77 -5.65 -11.53
N SER A 176 1.82 -4.87 -11.27
CA SER A 176 3.03 -4.85 -12.10
C SER A 176 3.72 -6.21 -12.12
N GLU A 177 3.83 -6.87 -10.97
CA GLU A 177 4.41 -8.22 -10.86
C GLU A 177 3.61 -9.25 -11.65
N VAL A 178 2.27 -9.23 -11.55
CA VAL A 178 1.41 -10.14 -12.32
C VAL A 178 1.59 -9.92 -13.83
N LEU A 179 1.58 -8.67 -14.29
CA LEU A 179 1.79 -8.34 -15.71
C LEU A 179 3.19 -8.76 -16.20
N ASP A 180 4.23 -8.61 -15.38
CA ASP A 180 5.59 -9.06 -15.70
C ASP A 180 5.68 -10.59 -15.81
N ILE A 181 5.00 -11.33 -14.92
CA ILE A 181 4.89 -12.79 -15.00
C ILE A 181 4.23 -13.21 -16.32
N ILE A 182 3.09 -12.59 -16.67
CA ILE A 182 2.38 -12.86 -17.93
C ILE A 182 3.32 -12.56 -19.11
N TRP A 183 3.94 -11.38 -19.13
CA TRP A 183 4.84 -10.96 -20.21
C TRP A 183 6.00 -11.95 -20.41
N LYS A 184 6.69 -12.33 -19.33
CA LYS A 184 7.80 -13.30 -19.37
C LYS A 184 7.33 -14.65 -19.87
N THR A 185 6.14 -15.08 -19.46
CA THR A 185 5.56 -16.36 -19.88
C THR A 185 5.24 -16.36 -21.38
N THR A 186 4.49 -15.36 -21.86
CA THR A 186 4.16 -15.23 -23.29
C THR A 186 5.42 -15.06 -24.15
N SER A 187 6.42 -14.30 -23.68
CA SER A 187 7.70 -14.11 -24.39
C SER A 187 8.46 -15.42 -24.57
N ARG A 188 8.48 -16.28 -23.54
CA ARG A 188 9.12 -17.60 -23.63
C ARG A 188 8.40 -18.50 -24.62
N VAL A 189 7.06 -18.53 -24.61
CA VAL A 189 6.29 -19.36 -25.56
C VAL A 189 6.50 -18.89 -26.99
N LEU A 190 6.45 -17.57 -27.24
CA LEU A 190 6.73 -17.00 -28.56
C LEU A 190 8.13 -17.39 -29.04
N ALA A 191 9.13 -17.32 -28.16
CA ALA A 191 10.50 -17.70 -28.52
C ALA A 191 10.63 -19.18 -28.88
N VAL A 192 9.82 -20.07 -28.30
CA VAL A 192 9.74 -21.48 -28.70
C VAL A 192 9.08 -21.59 -30.07
N ARG A 193 7.91 -20.98 -30.30
CA ARG A 193 7.21 -21.04 -31.59
C ARG A 193 8.03 -20.50 -32.76
N LEU A 194 8.79 -19.43 -32.55
CA LEU A 194 9.67 -18.88 -33.59
C LEU A 194 10.84 -19.80 -33.97
N ARG A 195 11.13 -20.84 -33.18
CA ARG A 195 12.21 -21.80 -33.44
C ARG A 195 11.71 -23.10 -34.06
N GLU A 196 10.40 -23.28 -34.19
CA GLU A 196 9.85 -24.46 -34.82
C GLU A 196 10.09 -24.43 -36.33
N PRO A 197 10.34 -25.59 -36.96
CA PRO A 197 10.50 -25.67 -38.40
C PRO A 197 9.21 -25.24 -39.10
N VAL A 198 9.34 -24.38 -40.11
CA VAL A 198 8.23 -24.01 -40.99
C VAL A 198 7.87 -25.24 -41.83
N GLU A 199 6.66 -25.76 -41.65
CA GLU A 199 6.10 -26.83 -42.50
C GLU A 199 5.74 -26.33 -43.91
#